data_AF-A0A1W0XEK7-F1
#
_entry.id   AF-A0A1W0XEK7-F1
#
_cell.length_a   1.000
_cell.length_b   1.000
_cell.length_c   1.000
_cell.angle_alpha   90.00
_cell.angle_beta   90.00
_cell.angle_gamma   90.00
#
_symmetry.space_group_name_H-M   'P 1'
#
loop_
_entity.id
_entity.type
_entity.pdbx_description
1 polymer ?
#
loop_
_entity_poly.entity_id
_entity_poly.type
_entity_poly.pdbx_seq_one_letter_code
_entity_poly.pdbx_strand_id
1 'polypeptide(L)'
;MNHPKKLQPRLPEQSAALQQTMLQWLAVFLAIRNGERDEPGFDAKCADFSDILVDLIDTLPGPKHPASRFHRQRKEAKKTGQRKAEEQEKLDSHFKLEMTTDTVLEAAKDIRIDTSPGPDRVHIVKKKAIRDLSTEIEASIATLAVPPDKIPPLTNELSVHCSPVLKLREEKRKQEFDKWATIRQRGQGVELYQQCPAANGWIYNRHGLLSSEWITGLKMLTNSAAVLELQGRSGNGHLCRSQGFTEIVTLSHVLGKCLKGELHRNSRHDNVEKSIREALRKTGLEVDNEVHCSADIVAIDLGRDLLSIPPSVSRLT
;
A
#
# COMPACT_ATOMS: atom_id res chain seq x y z
N MET A 1 29.96 -46.00 11.61
CA MET A 1 30.29 -46.04 10.17
C MET A 1 30.25 -44.62 9.64
N ASN A 2 31.41 -44.07 9.25
CA ASN A 2 31.50 -42.72 8.68
C ASN A 2 31.13 -42.80 7.20
N HIS A 3 30.00 -42.20 6.80
CA HIS A 3 29.72 -42.00 5.38
C HIS A 3 30.72 -40.99 4.81
N PRO A 4 31.48 -41.34 3.75
CA PRO A 4 32.37 -40.39 3.11
C PRO A 4 31.54 -39.23 2.56
N LYS A 5 31.76 -38.02 3.09
CA LYS A 5 31.18 -36.80 2.56
C LYS A 5 31.69 -36.62 1.13
N LYS A 6 30.81 -36.80 0.13
CA LYS A 6 31.09 -36.40 -1.25
C LYS A 6 31.43 -34.91 -1.23
N LEU A 7 32.66 -34.56 -1.58
CA LEU A 7 33.10 -33.18 -1.74
C LEU A 7 32.24 -32.53 -2.82
N GLN A 8 31.43 -31.54 -2.44
CA GLN A 8 30.67 -30.76 -3.41
C GLN A 8 31.66 -29.96 -4.30
N PRO A 9 31.43 -29.88 -5.62
CA PRO A 9 32.29 -29.12 -6.52
C PRO A 9 32.34 -27.63 -6.12
N ARG A 10 33.44 -26.95 -6.44
CA ARG A 10 33.64 -25.56 -6.01
C ARG A 10 32.63 -24.66 -6.74
N LEU A 11 32.08 -23.66 -6.04
CA LEU A 11 31.10 -22.68 -6.55
C LEU A 11 31.35 -22.16 -7.98
N PRO A 12 32.60 -21.85 -8.41
CA PRO A 12 32.86 -21.40 -9.77
C PRO A 12 32.59 -22.45 -10.85
N GLU A 13 32.83 -23.73 -10.56
CA GLU A 13 32.64 -24.84 -11.52
C GLU A 13 31.14 -25.11 -11.73
N GLN A 14 30.33 -25.02 -10.68
CA GLN A 14 28.88 -25.15 -10.76
C GLN A 14 28.24 -24.04 -11.62
N SER A 15 28.78 -22.82 -11.53
CA SER A 15 28.30 -21.69 -12.32
C SER A 15 28.59 -21.85 -13.82
N ALA A 16 29.74 -22.42 -14.18
CA ALA A 16 30.11 -22.62 -15.59
C ALA A 16 29.27 -23.73 -16.23
N ALA A 17 29.05 -24.84 -15.53
CA ALA A 17 28.21 -25.94 -16.00
C ALA A 17 26.77 -25.47 -16.24
N LEU A 18 26.20 -24.71 -15.29
CA LEU A 18 24.87 -24.12 -15.43
C LEU A 18 24.77 -23.20 -16.65
N GLN A 19 25.74 -22.31 -16.84
CA GLN A 19 25.77 -21.40 -17.99
C GLN A 19 25.79 -22.18 -19.31
N GLN A 20 26.57 -23.25 -19.37
CA GLN A 20 26.62 -24.12 -20.55
C GLN A 20 25.27 -24.79 -20.83
N THR A 21 24.59 -25.32 -19.78
CA THR A 21 23.26 -25.90 -19.92
C THR A 21 22.23 -24.88 -20.42
N MET A 22 22.25 -23.64 -19.91
CA MET A 22 21.33 -22.58 -20.37
C MET A 22 21.58 -22.18 -21.82
N LEU A 23 22.85 -22.13 -22.25
CA LEU A 23 23.20 -21.84 -23.64
C LEU A 23 22.75 -22.95 -24.60
N GLN A 24 22.82 -24.22 -24.17
CA GLN A 24 22.29 -25.35 -24.95
C GLN A 24 20.78 -25.23 -25.16
N TRP A 25 20.02 -24.93 -24.11
CA TRP A 25 18.57 -24.74 -24.21
C TRP A 25 18.19 -23.54 -25.07
N LEU A 26 18.94 -22.44 -24.98
CA LEU A 26 18.74 -21.29 -25.86
C LEU A 26 18.91 -21.69 -27.34
N ALA A 27 19.94 -22.48 -27.67
CA ALA A 27 20.15 -22.97 -29.03
C ALA A 27 18.98 -23.85 -29.52
N VAL A 28 18.44 -24.72 -28.64
CA VAL A 28 17.26 -25.55 -28.94
C VAL A 28 16.04 -24.68 -29.27
N PHE A 29 15.72 -23.69 -28.45
CA PHE A 29 14.57 -22.81 -28.70
C PHE A 29 14.76 -21.91 -29.92
N LEU A 30 15.98 -21.47 -30.21
CA LEU A 30 16.28 -20.73 -31.44
C LEU A 30 16.14 -21.59 -32.69
N ALA A 31 16.53 -22.87 -32.63
CA ALA A 31 16.34 -23.81 -33.73
C ALA A 31 14.85 -24.03 -34.02
N ILE A 32 14.02 -24.23 -32.99
CA ILE A 32 12.56 -24.38 -33.14
C ILE A 32 11.95 -23.09 -33.72
N ARG A 33 12.36 -21.92 -33.20
CA ARG A 33 11.87 -20.62 -33.69
C ARG A 33 12.18 -20.38 -35.17
N ASN A 34 13.33 -20.85 -35.64
CA ASN A 34 13.80 -20.63 -37.00
C ASN A 34 13.41 -21.77 -37.98
N GLY A 35 12.82 -22.87 -37.50
CA GLY A 35 12.37 -24.01 -38.30
C GLY A 35 10.89 -23.94 -38.71
N GLU A 36 10.40 -25.01 -39.35
CA GLU A 36 8.95 -25.21 -39.54
C GLU A 36 8.27 -25.40 -38.17
N ARG A 37 7.08 -24.82 -37.99
CA ARG A 37 6.35 -24.86 -36.71
C ARG A 37 5.88 -26.29 -36.39
N ASP A 38 6.59 -26.94 -35.49
CA ASP A 38 6.18 -28.17 -34.82
C ASP A 38 5.71 -27.83 -33.39
N GLU A 39 4.45 -27.45 -33.27
CA GLU A 39 3.84 -27.09 -31.97
C GLU A 39 3.91 -28.24 -30.94
N PRO A 40 3.60 -29.52 -31.29
CA PRO A 40 3.79 -30.65 -30.36
C PRO A 40 5.24 -30.85 -29.90
N GLY A 41 6.21 -30.68 -30.82
CA GLY A 41 7.63 -30.76 -30.49
C GLY A 41 8.10 -29.64 -29.55
N PHE A 42 7.53 -28.44 -29.70
CA PHE A 42 7.82 -27.31 -28.82
C PHE A 42 7.32 -27.56 -27.39
N ASP A 43 6.08 -28.02 -27.22
CA ASP A 43 5.50 -28.27 -25.91
C ASP A 43 6.29 -29.34 -25.14
N ALA A 44 6.71 -30.42 -25.82
CA ALA A 44 7.56 -31.44 -25.23
C ALA A 44 8.90 -30.87 -24.75
N LYS A 45 9.51 -29.94 -25.52
CA LYS A 45 10.77 -29.28 -25.13
C LYS A 45 10.60 -28.27 -24.00
N CYS A 46 9.44 -27.62 -23.91
CA CYS A 46 9.10 -26.79 -22.76
C CYS A 46 8.95 -27.62 -21.48
N ALA A 47 8.36 -28.81 -21.56
CA ALA A 47 8.28 -29.74 -20.43
C ALA A 47 9.69 -30.19 -19.98
N ASP A 48 10.52 -30.68 -20.90
CA ASP A 48 11.91 -31.09 -20.62
C ASP A 48 12.71 -29.95 -19.94
N PHE A 49 12.56 -28.71 -20.43
CA PHE A 49 13.23 -27.55 -19.87
C PHE A 49 12.74 -27.21 -18.46
N SER A 50 11.43 -27.32 -18.23
CA SER A 50 10.83 -27.08 -16.92
C SER A 50 11.36 -28.07 -15.87
N ASP A 51 11.46 -29.35 -16.21
CA ASP A 51 11.99 -30.38 -15.30
C ASP A 51 13.44 -30.09 -14.91
N ILE A 52 14.26 -29.66 -15.88
CA ILE A 52 15.65 -29.24 -15.61
C ILE A 52 15.70 -27.99 -14.72
N LEU A 53 14.78 -27.03 -14.88
CA LEU A 53 14.73 -25.85 -14.01
C LEU A 53 14.40 -26.23 -12.56
N VAL A 54 13.51 -27.21 -12.35
CA VAL A 54 13.19 -27.72 -11.02
C VAL A 54 14.43 -28.34 -10.37
N ASP A 55 15.14 -29.20 -11.09
CA ASP A 55 16.39 -29.81 -10.59
C ASP A 55 17.47 -28.74 -10.32
N LEU A 56 17.53 -27.70 -11.15
CA LEU A 56 18.50 -26.61 -11.00
C LEU A 56 18.20 -25.73 -9.79
N ILE A 57 16.94 -25.49 -9.43
CA ILE A 57 16.56 -24.67 -8.25
C ILE A 57 17.22 -25.22 -6.97
N ASP A 58 17.32 -26.54 -6.83
CA ASP A 58 17.92 -27.17 -5.66
C ASP A 58 19.46 -27.15 -5.68
N THR A 59 20.07 -26.98 -6.85
CA THR A 59 21.55 -26.89 -7.01
C THR A 59 22.07 -25.46 -6.97
N LEU A 60 21.20 -24.47 -7.24
CA LEU A 60 21.58 -23.07 -7.17
C LEU A 60 21.86 -22.67 -5.72
N PRO A 61 22.92 -21.88 -5.48
CA PRO A 61 23.12 -21.30 -4.16
C PRO A 61 21.90 -20.41 -3.87
N GLY A 62 21.02 -20.90 -2.99
CA GLY A 62 19.77 -20.23 -2.65
C GLY A 62 20.02 -18.75 -2.31
N PRO A 63 19.05 -17.87 -2.57
CA PRO A 63 19.21 -16.43 -2.34
C PRO A 63 19.75 -16.21 -0.93
N LYS A 64 20.98 -15.67 -0.85
CA LYS A 64 21.63 -15.41 0.43
C LYS A 64 20.63 -14.65 1.29
N HIS A 65 20.19 -15.27 2.39
CA HIS A 65 19.13 -14.74 3.22
C HIS A 65 19.39 -13.24 3.46
N PRO A 66 18.44 -12.33 3.17
CA PRO A 66 18.69 -10.88 3.18
C PRO A 66 19.32 -10.44 4.50
N ALA A 67 18.93 -11.07 5.61
CA ALA A 67 19.51 -10.80 6.92
C ALA A 67 21.02 -11.08 7.00
N SER A 68 21.58 -12.06 6.29
CA SER A 68 23.02 -12.31 6.24
C SER A 68 23.76 -11.18 5.53
N ARG A 69 23.18 -10.64 4.44
CA ARG A 69 23.71 -9.47 3.72
C ARG A 69 23.68 -8.24 4.62
N PHE A 70 22.54 -7.96 5.26
CA PHE A 70 22.42 -6.82 6.19
C PHE A 70 23.28 -6.99 7.45
N HIS A 71 23.46 -8.21 7.95
CA HIS A 71 24.36 -8.50 9.06
C HIS A 71 25.82 -8.27 8.65
N ARG A 72 26.22 -8.71 7.45
CA ARG A 72 27.57 -8.46 6.93
C ARG A 72 27.80 -6.97 6.72
N GLN A 73 26.86 -6.27 6.10
CA GLN A 73 26.89 -4.82 5.92
C GLN A 73 26.93 -4.06 7.26
N ARG A 74 26.22 -4.51 8.30
CA ARG A 74 26.32 -3.92 9.65
C ARG A 74 27.68 -4.18 10.30
N LYS A 75 28.27 -5.37 10.10
CA LYS A 75 29.62 -5.68 10.59
C LYS A 75 30.70 -4.86 9.86
N GLU A 76 30.57 -4.70 8.55
CA GLU A 76 31.44 -3.86 7.73
C GLU A 76 31.28 -2.38 8.09
N ALA A 77 30.04 -1.87 8.22
CA ALA A 77 29.76 -0.50 8.62
C ALA A 77 30.24 -0.16 10.04
N LYS A 78 30.21 -1.12 10.98
CA LYS A 78 30.82 -0.95 12.31
C LYS A 78 32.34 -0.81 12.26
N LYS A 79 33.02 -1.42 11.28
CA LYS A 79 34.47 -1.23 11.06
C LYS A 79 34.78 0.12 10.39
N THR A 80 33.87 0.65 9.57
CA THR A 80 34.07 1.92 8.85
C THR A 80 33.54 3.15 9.61
N GLY A 81 32.85 2.96 10.74
CA GLY A 81 32.14 4.02 11.47
C GLY A 81 33.01 5.16 12.01
N GLN A 82 34.33 4.97 12.16
CA GLN A 82 35.24 6.05 12.56
C GLN A 82 35.70 6.95 11.40
N ARG A 83 35.47 6.58 10.13
CA ARG A 83 35.87 7.39 8.97
C ARG A 83 34.80 8.34 8.43
N LYS A 84 33.54 8.22 8.88
CA LYS A 84 32.39 8.84 8.19
C LYS A 84 32.07 10.28 8.56
N ALA A 85 32.57 10.82 9.68
CA ALA A 85 32.25 12.20 10.05
C ALA A 85 32.93 13.20 9.08
N GLU A 86 34.23 13.05 8.83
CA GLU A 86 34.99 13.92 7.92
C GLU A 86 34.58 13.73 6.44
N GLU A 87 34.22 12.50 6.05
CA GLU A 87 33.83 12.20 4.67
C GLU A 87 32.41 12.72 4.38
N GLN A 88 31.51 12.70 5.37
CA GLN A 88 30.19 13.30 5.26
C GLN A 88 30.27 14.83 5.24
N GLU A 89 31.12 15.44 6.04
CA GLU A 89 31.35 16.90 6.00
C GLU A 89 31.93 17.38 4.66
N LYS A 90 32.80 16.57 4.03
CA LYS A 90 33.27 16.81 2.66
C LYS A 90 32.18 16.65 1.60
N LEU A 91 31.27 15.69 1.77
CA LEU A 91 30.13 15.52 0.88
C LEU A 91 29.12 16.66 1.02
N ASP A 92 28.80 17.04 2.26
CA ASP A 92 27.82 18.10 2.55
C ASP A 92 28.35 19.48 2.12
N SER A 93 29.66 19.73 2.18
CA SER A 93 30.28 20.94 1.63
C SER A 93 30.31 20.97 0.09
N HIS A 94 30.31 19.80 -0.57
CA HIS A 94 30.28 19.69 -2.03
C HIS A 94 28.86 19.80 -2.61
N PHE A 95 27.82 19.66 -1.77
CA PHE A 95 26.40 19.73 -2.11
C PHE A 95 25.71 20.98 -1.52
N LYS A 96 26.41 22.13 -1.46
CA LYS A 96 25.71 23.43 -1.37
C LYS A 96 24.97 23.70 -2.69
N LEU A 97 23.85 23.02 -2.88
CA LEU A 97 22.91 23.32 -3.96
C LEU A 97 22.08 24.53 -3.51
N GLU A 98 22.56 25.73 -3.82
CA GLU A 98 21.69 26.90 -3.86
C GLU A 98 20.80 26.77 -5.10
N MET A 99 19.75 25.97 -4.96
CA MET A 99 18.77 25.77 -6.02
C MET A 99 17.84 26.99 -6.02
N THR A 100 18.16 27.97 -6.86
CA THR A 100 17.33 29.16 -7.04
C THR A 100 16.01 28.77 -7.71
N THR A 101 14.94 29.50 -7.40
CA THR A 101 13.61 29.33 -7.99
C THR A 101 13.64 29.34 -9.52
N ASP A 102 14.53 30.14 -10.11
CA ASP A 102 14.69 30.23 -11.57
C ASP A 102 15.26 28.94 -12.18
N THR A 103 16.16 28.26 -11.45
CA THR A 103 16.74 26.99 -11.88
C THR A 103 15.69 25.86 -11.89
N VAL A 104 14.78 25.87 -10.92
CA VAL A 104 13.65 24.92 -10.87
C VAL A 104 12.65 25.19 -11.99
N LEU A 105 12.38 26.46 -12.28
CA LEU A 105 11.47 26.86 -13.37
C LEU A 105 12.03 26.51 -14.75
N GLU A 106 13.33 26.65 -14.99
CA GLU A 106 13.94 26.18 -16.24
C GLU A 106 13.99 24.66 -16.36
N ALA A 107 14.32 23.95 -15.28
CA ALA A 107 14.27 22.49 -15.29
C ALA A 107 12.85 21.95 -15.56
N ALA A 108 11.81 22.66 -15.09
CA ALA A 108 10.41 22.30 -15.34
C ALA A 108 9.98 22.54 -16.80
N LYS A 109 10.60 23.49 -17.51
CA LYS A 109 10.33 23.74 -18.94
C LYS A 109 10.91 22.64 -19.84
N ASP A 110 11.99 21.99 -19.41
CA ASP A 110 12.62 20.87 -20.13
C ASP A 110 11.92 19.51 -19.92
N ILE A 111 10.92 19.43 -19.03
CA ILE A 111 10.06 18.26 -18.90
C ILE A 111 9.08 18.24 -20.08
N ARG A 112 9.56 17.76 -21.23
CA ARG A 112 8.69 17.36 -22.34
C ARG A 112 7.82 16.20 -21.88
N ILE A 113 6.52 16.44 -21.76
CA ILE A 113 5.53 15.37 -21.67
C ILE A 113 5.57 14.63 -23.00
N ASP A 114 6.16 13.44 -23.00
CA ASP A 114 6.18 12.54 -24.14
C ASP A 114 4.72 12.17 -24.51
N THR A 115 4.19 12.87 -25.50
CA THR A 115 2.90 12.60 -26.13
C THR A 115 3.08 11.97 -27.51
N SER A 116 4.27 11.43 -27.79
CA SER A 116 4.57 10.79 -29.06
C SER A 116 3.68 9.55 -29.21
N PRO A 117 2.83 9.46 -30.24
CA PRO A 117 2.21 8.18 -30.58
C PRO A 117 3.32 7.24 -31.06
N GLY A 118 3.55 6.17 -30.32
CA GLY A 118 4.60 5.20 -30.61
C GLY A 118 4.51 4.62 -32.03
N PRO A 119 5.63 4.11 -32.57
CA PRO A 119 5.73 3.69 -33.95
C PRO A 119 5.14 2.29 -34.14
N ASP A 120 3.81 2.20 -34.28
CA ASP A 120 3.15 1.01 -34.82
C ASP A 120 1.94 1.43 -35.67
N ARG A 121 2.21 1.73 -36.95
CA ARG A 121 1.19 1.78 -38.01
C ARG A 121 0.85 0.36 -38.48
N VAL A 122 0.43 -0.51 -37.57
CA VAL A 122 -0.30 -1.73 -37.93
C VAL A 122 -1.77 -1.45 -37.65
N HIS A 123 -2.50 -1.08 -38.72
CA HIS A 123 -3.96 -1.08 -38.68
C HIS A 123 -4.43 -2.53 -38.58
N ILE A 124 -4.50 -3.07 -37.37
CA ILE A 124 -5.29 -4.27 -37.11
C ILE A 124 -6.75 -3.83 -37.25
N VAL A 125 -7.31 -4.02 -38.44
CA VAL A 125 -8.76 -3.99 -38.66
C VAL A 125 -9.33 -5.22 -37.95
N LYS A 126 -9.41 -5.17 -36.62
CA LYS A 126 -10.24 -6.12 -35.88
C LYS A 126 -11.66 -5.84 -36.35
N LYS A 127 -12.25 -6.79 -37.10
CA LYS A 127 -13.70 -6.85 -37.29
C LYS A 127 -14.32 -6.64 -35.92
N LYS A 128 -14.94 -5.50 -35.71
CA LYS A 128 -15.63 -5.14 -34.47
C LYS A 128 -16.80 -6.12 -34.41
N ALA A 129 -16.61 -7.27 -33.77
CA ALA A 129 -17.75 -8.03 -33.28
C ALA A 129 -18.56 -7.04 -32.48
N ILE A 130 -19.77 -6.72 -32.96
CA ILE A 130 -20.68 -5.82 -32.26
C ILE A 130 -21.01 -6.57 -30.98
N ARG A 131 -20.30 -6.22 -29.90
CA ARG A 131 -20.59 -6.73 -28.57
C ARG A 131 -22.00 -6.28 -28.27
N ASP A 132 -22.88 -7.24 -28.07
CA ASP A 132 -24.20 -6.98 -27.54
C ASP A 132 -24.04 -6.59 -26.07
N LEU A 133 -23.90 -5.28 -25.85
CA LEU A 133 -23.73 -4.73 -24.51
C LEU A 133 -24.93 -5.05 -23.62
N SER A 134 -26.12 -5.24 -24.18
CA SER A 134 -27.34 -5.49 -23.40
C SER A 134 -27.25 -6.84 -22.70
N THR A 135 -26.93 -7.89 -23.45
CA THR A 135 -26.76 -9.24 -22.87
C THR A 135 -25.58 -9.34 -21.92
N GLU A 136 -24.46 -8.65 -22.18
CA GLU A 136 -23.34 -8.58 -21.22
C GLU A 136 -23.74 -7.86 -19.92
N ILE A 137 -24.55 -6.79 -20.00
CA ILE A 137 -25.06 -6.06 -18.82
C ILE A 137 -26.03 -6.95 -18.03
N GLU A 138 -26.98 -7.60 -18.69
CA GLU A 138 -27.95 -8.51 -18.04
C GLU A 138 -27.25 -9.69 -17.37
N ALA A 139 -26.29 -10.33 -18.05
CA ALA A 139 -25.49 -11.41 -17.47
C ALA A 139 -24.66 -10.92 -16.26
N SER A 140 -24.13 -9.70 -16.33
CA SER A 140 -23.42 -9.09 -15.20
C SER A 140 -24.34 -8.81 -14.02
N ILE A 141 -25.54 -8.27 -14.26
CA ILE A 141 -26.57 -8.03 -13.23
C ILE A 141 -26.95 -9.35 -12.56
N ALA A 142 -27.23 -10.39 -13.35
CA ALA A 142 -27.59 -11.72 -12.86
C ALA A 142 -26.47 -12.35 -12.02
N THR A 143 -25.22 -12.24 -12.48
CA THR A 143 -24.05 -12.77 -11.76
C THR A 143 -23.81 -12.04 -10.42
N LEU A 144 -24.10 -10.74 -10.37
CA LEU A 144 -23.88 -9.92 -9.18
C LEU A 144 -24.98 -10.07 -8.12
N ALA A 145 -26.08 -10.76 -8.42
CA ALA A 145 -27.23 -10.92 -7.54
C ALA A 145 -27.70 -9.58 -6.94
N VAL A 146 -27.61 -8.48 -7.70
CA VAL A 146 -28.05 -7.16 -7.25
C VAL A 146 -29.57 -7.19 -7.14
N PRO A 147 -30.16 -6.85 -5.98
CA PRO A 147 -31.61 -6.74 -5.84
C PRO A 147 -32.20 -5.79 -6.90
N PRO A 148 -33.33 -6.14 -7.55
CA PRO A 148 -33.88 -5.34 -8.66
C PRO A 148 -34.18 -3.88 -8.28
N ASP A 149 -34.55 -3.66 -7.02
CA ASP A 149 -34.82 -2.34 -6.41
C ASP A 149 -33.57 -1.46 -6.31
N LYS A 150 -32.38 -2.05 -6.35
CA LYS A 150 -31.10 -1.33 -6.34
C LYS A 150 -30.51 -1.13 -7.72
N ILE A 151 -31.09 -1.72 -8.77
CA ILE A 151 -30.65 -1.50 -10.14
C ILE A 151 -31.15 -0.11 -10.54
N PRO A 152 -30.25 0.84 -10.79
CA PRO A 152 -30.66 2.17 -11.15
C PRO A 152 -31.24 2.19 -12.56
N PRO A 153 -32.26 3.02 -12.81
CA PRO A 153 -32.84 3.14 -14.14
C PRO A 153 -31.77 3.56 -15.15
N LEU A 154 -31.83 2.96 -16.34
CA LEU A 154 -30.91 3.21 -17.46
C LEU A 154 -30.97 4.67 -17.94
N THR A 155 -32.09 5.34 -17.66
CA THR A 155 -32.34 6.75 -17.94
C THR A 155 -32.53 7.50 -16.63
N ASN A 156 -31.95 8.69 -16.53
CA ASN A 156 -32.28 9.61 -15.43
C ASN A 156 -33.63 10.32 -15.69
N GLU A 157 -34.04 11.18 -14.76
CA GLU A 157 -35.27 11.99 -14.87
C GLU A 157 -35.31 12.87 -16.14
N LEU A 158 -34.15 13.18 -16.70
CA LEU A 158 -33.97 13.96 -17.93
C LEU A 158 -33.89 13.09 -19.19
N SER A 159 -34.20 11.79 -19.09
CA SER A 159 -34.06 10.80 -20.18
C SER A 159 -32.64 10.67 -20.75
N VAL A 160 -31.62 11.17 -20.05
CA VAL A 160 -30.22 10.98 -20.43
C VAL A 160 -29.82 9.57 -20.03
N HIS A 161 -29.29 8.83 -21.00
CA HIS A 161 -28.79 7.48 -20.78
C HIS A 161 -27.61 7.51 -19.78
N CYS A 162 -27.84 7.03 -18.57
CA CYS A 162 -26.78 6.82 -17.60
C CYS A 162 -26.10 5.49 -17.90
N SER A 163 -24.77 5.43 -17.81
CA SER A 163 -24.07 4.16 -17.95
C SER A 163 -24.39 3.27 -16.74
N PRO A 164 -25.18 2.18 -16.88
CA PRO A 164 -25.52 1.30 -15.77
C PRO A 164 -24.26 0.67 -15.15
N VAL A 165 -23.20 0.56 -15.95
CA VAL A 165 -21.89 0.04 -15.55
C VAL A 165 -21.29 0.81 -14.37
N LEU A 166 -21.45 2.14 -14.32
CA LEU A 166 -20.87 2.94 -13.24
C LEU A 166 -21.52 2.63 -11.90
N LYS A 167 -22.85 2.59 -11.86
CA LYS A 167 -23.61 2.31 -10.64
C LYS A 167 -23.51 0.84 -10.24
N LEU A 168 -23.45 -0.10 -11.19
CA LEU A 168 -23.15 -1.51 -10.89
C LEU A 168 -21.77 -1.68 -10.26
N ARG A 169 -20.75 -0.95 -10.76
CA ARG A 169 -19.41 -0.95 -10.14
C ARG A 169 -19.43 -0.35 -8.74
N GLU A 170 -20.24 0.68 -8.52
CA GLU A 170 -20.41 1.29 -7.20
C GLU A 170 -21.05 0.33 -6.19
N GLU A 171 -22.17 -0.30 -6.54
CA GLU A 171 -22.82 -1.28 -5.66
C GLU A 171 -21.91 -2.49 -5.40
N LYS A 172 -21.18 -2.96 -6.42
CA LYS A 172 -20.17 -4.03 -6.22
C LYS A 172 -19.07 -3.60 -5.26
N ARG A 173 -18.55 -2.37 -5.37
CA ARG A 173 -17.56 -1.83 -4.43
C ARG A 173 -18.13 -1.79 -3.01
N LYS A 174 -19.39 -1.40 -2.86
CA LYS A 174 -20.08 -1.38 -1.56
C LYS A 174 -20.23 -2.78 -0.97
N GLN A 175 -20.69 -3.76 -1.76
CA GLN A 175 -20.82 -5.15 -1.31
C GLN A 175 -19.46 -5.76 -0.92
N GLU A 176 -18.43 -5.56 -1.74
CA GLU A 176 -17.08 -6.04 -1.42
C GLU A 176 -16.50 -5.32 -0.21
N PHE A 177 -16.82 -4.03 -0.02
CA PHE A 177 -16.45 -3.28 1.18
C PHE A 177 -17.13 -3.88 2.43
N ASP A 178 -18.44 -4.10 2.40
CA ASP A 178 -19.20 -4.70 3.50
C ASP A 178 -18.65 -6.10 3.82
N LYS A 179 -18.44 -6.92 2.79
CA LYS A 179 -17.82 -8.24 2.93
C LYS A 179 -16.42 -8.14 3.54
N TRP A 180 -15.59 -7.20 3.09
CA TRP A 180 -14.27 -7.02 3.65
C TRP A 180 -14.33 -6.56 5.11
N ALA A 181 -15.21 -5.63 5.46
CA ALA A 181 -15.41 -5.16 6.83
C ALA A 181 -15.77 -6.31 7.80
N THR A 182 -16.50 -7.33 7.33
CA THR A 182 -16.83 -8.52 8.15
C THR A 182 -15.62 -9.43 8.44
N ILE A 183 -14.50 -9.29 7.72
CA ILE A 183 -13.33 -10.13 7.93
C ILE A 183 -12.68 -9.76 9.27
N ARG A 184 -12.81 -10.64 10.26
CA ARG A 184 -12.39 -10.37 11.66
C ARG A 184 -11.01 -9.74 11.83
N GLN A 185 -10.01 -10.17 11.07
CA GLN A 185 -8.65 -9.62 11.18
C GLN A 185 -8.41 -8.50 10.16
N ARG A 186 -8.70 -8.73 8.87
CA ARG A 186 -8.36 -7.80 7.78
C ARG A 186 -9.38 -6.68 7.55
N GLY A 187 -10.60 -6.84 8.04
CA GLY A 187 -11.70 -5.90 7.92
C GLY A 187 -11.77 -4.89 9.06
N GLN A 188 -11.13 -5.17 10.20
CA GLN A 188 -11.16 -4.26 11.34
C GLN A 188 -10.51 -2.92 11.01
N GLY A 189 -11.29 -1.85 11.18
CA GLY A 189 -10.87 -0.48 10.91
C GLY A 189 -11.08 -0.02 9.46
N VAL A 190 -11.51 -0.91 8.56
CA VAL A 190 -11.83 -0.55 7.17
C VAL A 190 -13.00 0.46 7.11
N GLU A 191 -13.93 0.37 8.06
CA GLU A 191 -15.06 1.29 8.25
C GLU A 191 -14.64 2.77 8.41
N LEU A 192 -13.47 3.03 9.03
CA LEU A 192 -12.98 4.40 9.23
C LEU A 192 -12.71 5.11 7.89
N TYR A 193 -12.37 4.36 6.85
CA TYR A 193 -12.12 4.92 5.52
C TYR A 193 -13.40 5.34 4.80
N GLN A 194 -14.54 4.77 5.14
CA GLN A 194 -15.83 5.18 4.56
C GLN A 194 -16.18 6.62 4.96
N GLN A 195 -15.76 7.06 6.14
CA GLN A 195 -16.10 8.36 6.69
C GLN A 195 -15.33 9.52 6.05
N CYS A 196 -14.14 9.27 5.48
CA CYS A 196 -13.31 10.32 4.90
C CYS A 196 -12.67 9.91 3.55
N PRO A 197 -13.43 9.91 2.45
CA PRO A 197 -12.91 9.58 1.11
C PRO A 197 -11.78 10.52 0.65
N ALA A 198 -11.82 11.79 1.04
CA ALA A 198 -10.80 12.77 0.70
C ALA A 198 -9.41 12.37 1.23
N ALA A 199 -9.35 11.86 2.46
CA ALA A 199 -8.11 11.36 3.06
C ALA A 199 -7.60 10.07 2.41
N ASN A 200 -8.41 9.39 1.59
CA ASN A 200 -8.04 8.14 0.91
C ASN A 200 -7.47 8.35 -0.49
N GLY A 201 -7.36 9.61 -0.96
CA GLY A 201 -6.87 9.92 -2.30
C GLY A 201 -5.49 9.32 -2.59
N TRP A 202 -4.64 9.16 -1.57
CA TRP A 202 -3.30 8.59 -1.70
C TRP A 202 -3.29 7.09 -2.10
N ILE A 203 -4.41 6.38 -1.92
CA ILE A 203 -4.54 4.97 -2.34
C ILE A 203 -4.45 4.87 -3.86
N TYR A 204 -5.10 5.80 -4.58
CA TYR A 204 -5.10 5.86 -6.04
C TYR A 204 -3.95 6.70 -6.58
N ASN A 205 -3.60 7.76 -5.86
CA ASN A 205 -2.55 8.69 -6.24
C ASN A 205 -1.33 8.53 -5.34
N ARG A 206 -0.27 7.93 -5.88
CA ARG A 206 0.98 7.70 -5.15
C ARG A 206 1.86 8.97 -5.02
N HIS A 207 1.41 10.11 -5.55
CA HIS A 207 2.20 11.33 -5.54
C HIS A 207 2.64 11.71 -4.12
N GLY A 208 3.92 12.01 -3.95
CA GLY A 208 4.52 12.34 -2.64
C GLY A 208 4.94 11.15 -1.76
N LEU A 209 4.74 9.89 -2.18
CA LEU A 209 5.16 8.70 -1.43
C LEU A 209 6.12 7.79 -2.22
N LEU A 210 7.18 7.33 -1.55
CA LEU A 210 8.06 6.29 -2.09
C LEU A 210 7.32 4.95 -2.24
N SER A 211 7.83 4.05 -3.09
CA SER A 211 7.18 2.74 -3.35
C SER A 211 7.02 1.94 -2.07
N SER A 212 8.07 1.93 -1.26
CA SER A 212 8.11 1.25 0.02
C SER A 212 7.11 1.84 1.01
N GLU A 213 6.96 3.17 1.03
CA GLU A 213 6.03 3.87 1.94
C GLU A 213 4.59 3.60 1.54
N TRP A 214 4.28 3.71 0.26
CA TRP A 214 2.95 3.40 -0.27
C TRP A 214 2.56 1.94 -0.02
N ILE A 215 3.46 0.98 -0.30
CA ILE A 215 3.22 -0.44 0.00
C ILE A 215 3.03 -0.66 1.50
N THR A 216 3.82 0.01 2.34
CA THR A 216 3.69 -0.08 3.79
C THR A 216 2.35 0.49 4.25
N GLY A 217 1.93 1.64 3.70
CA GLY A 217 0.61 2.23 3.92
C GLY A 217 -0.51 1.27 3.55
N LEU A 218 -0.44 0.60 2.38
CA LEU A 218 -1.42 -0.41 1.98
C LEU A 218 -1.44 -1.64 2.90
N LYS A 219 -0.26 -2.08 3.38
CA LYS A 219 -0.16 -3.17 4.35
C LYS A 219 -0.79 -2.79 5.69
N MET A 220 -0.57 -1.55 6.13
CA MET A 220 -1.25 -1.04 7.32
C MET A 220 -2.76 -0.99 7.04
N LEU A 221 -3.21 -0.39 5.95
CA LEU A 221 -4.62 -0.27 5.63
C LEU A 221 -5.37 -1.61 5.62
N THR A 222 -4.73 -2.67 5.12
CA THR A 222 -5.31 -4.02 5.02
C THR A 222 -5.06 -4.92 6.24
N ASN A 223 -4.56 -4.37 7.36
CA ASN A 223 -4.09 -5.12 8.54
C ASN A 223 -3.18 -6.32 8.14
N SER A 224 -2.41 -6.16 7.06
CA SER A 224 -1.44 -7.13 6.54
C SER A 224 0.00 -6.77 6.95
N ALA A 225 0.17 -5.63 7.61
CA ALA A 225 1.41 -5.29 8.29
C ALA A 225 1.68 -6.32 9.39
N ALA A 226 2.96 -6.61 9.63
CA ALA A 226 3.36 -7.60 10.60
C ALA A 226 3.08 -7.12 12.04
N VAL A 227 1.86 -7.31 12.52
CA VAL A 227 1.44 -7.08 13.91
C VAL A 227 1.33 -8.42 14.64
N LEU A 228 1.43 -8.41 15.97
CA LEU A 228 1.45 -9.61 16.83
C LEU A 228 0.21 -10.52 16.66
N GLU A 229 -0.90 -9.99 16.15
CA GLU A 229 -2.12 -10.76 15.85
C GLU A 229 -1.95 -11.78 14.71
N LEU A 230 -0.98 -11.61 13.80
CA LEU A 230 -0.75 -12.58 12.73
C LEU A 230 -0.29 -13.92 13.31
N GLN A 231 -1.08 -14.97 13.07
CA GLN A 231 -0.80 -16.34 13.50
C GLN A 231 0.65 -16.74 13.14
N GLY A 232 1.34 -17.35 14.10
CA GLY A 232 2.70 -17.89 13.93
C GLY A 232 3.84 -16.92 14.25
N ARG A 233 3.58 -15.70 14.73
CA ARG A 233 4.65 -14.73 15.05
C ARG A 233 4.81 -14.35 16.52
N SER A 234 3.81 -14.57 17.37
CA SER A 234 3.89 -14.24 18.80
C SER A 234 3.94 -15.51 19.65
N GLY A 235 5.06 -15.73 20.33
CA GLY A 235 5.16 -16.76 21.37
C GLY A 235 4.41 -16.39 22.67
N ASN A 236 4.10 -15.10 22.88
CA ASN A 236 3.55 -14.58 24.15
C ASN A 236 2.09 -14.13 24.03
N GLY A 237 1.32 -14.73 23.12
CA GLY A 237 -0.09 -14.39 22.90
C GLY A 237 -0.30 -13.11 22.08
N HIS A 238 -1.55 -12.86 21.71
CA HIS A 238 -1.97 -11.76 20.85
C HIS A 238 -2.50 -10.55 21.65
N LEU A 239 -2.28 -10.52 22.97
CA LEU A 239 -2.82 -9.51 23.87
C LEU A 239 -1.91 -8.29 23.98
N CYS A 240 -2.52 -7.15 24.32
CA CYS A 240 -1.81 -5.91 24.61
C CYS A 240 -0.76 -6.12 25.70
N ARG A 241 0.45 -5.56 25.48
CA ARG A 241 1.53 -5.61 26.48
C ARG A 241 1.38 -4.56 27.57
N SER A 242 0.42 -3.65 27.44
CA SER A 242 0.14 -2.67 28.49
C SER A 242 -0.50 -3.39 29.68
N GLN A 243 0.02 -3.12 30.87
CA GLN A 243 -0.53 -3.71 32.10
C GLN A 243 -2.02 -3.33 32.23
N GLY A 244 -2.86 -4.32 32.52
CA GLY A 244 -4.30 -4.13 32.72
C GLY A 244 -5.15 -4.17 31.43
N PHE A 245 -4.56 -4.37 30.25
CA PHE A 245 -5.32 -4.45 29.00
C PHE A 245 -5.39 -5.88 28.47
N THR A 246 -6.62 -6.38 28.27
CA THR A 246 -6.91 -7.71 27.72
C THR A 246 -7.29 -7.67 26.24
N GLU A 247 -7.12 -6.52 25.59
CA GLU A 247 -7.42 -6.37 24.17
C GLU A 247 -6.41 -7.08 23.28
N ILE A 248 -6.89 -7.59 22.15
CA ILE A 248 -6.05 -8.16 21.10
C ILE A 248 -5.28 -7.03 20.40
N VAL A 249 -3.97 -7.18 20.22
CA VAL A 249 -3.10 -6.25 19.48
C VAL A 249 -3.34 -6.41 17.99
N THR A 250 -4.47 -5.88 17.54
CA THR A 250 -4.75 -5.68 16.13
C THR A 250 -4.03 -4.43 15.64
N LEU A 251 -3.95 -4.23 14.33
CA LEU A 251 -3.40 -2.97 13.85
C LEU A 251 -4.24 -1.77 14.27
N SER A 252 -5.57 -1.89 14.36
CA SER A 252 -6.42 -0.82 14.89
C SER A 252 -6.05 -0.47 16.34
N HIS A 253 -5.64 -1.46 17.13
CA HIS A 253 -5.12 -1.25 18.48
C HIS A 253 -3.78 -0.49 18.46
N VAL A 254 -2.87 -0.85 17.55
CA VAL A 254 -1.58 -0.15 17.37
C VAL A 254 -1.77 1.30 16.85
N LEU A 255 -2.71 1.51 15.93
CA LEU A 255 -2.95 2.80 15.27
C LEU A 255 -3.86 3.75 16.06
N GLY A 256 -4.67 3.24 16.98
CA GLY A 256 -5.75 4.04 17.57
C GLY A 256 -6.16 3.58 18.95
N LYS A 257 -6.72 2.37 19.03
CA LYS A 257 -7.57 1.97 20.16
C LYS A 257 -6.84 1.78 21.49
N CYS A 258 -5.54 1.52 21.46
CA CYS A 258 -4.78 1.42 22.70
C CYS A 258 -4.64 2.79 23.36
N LEU A 259 -5.24 3.01 24.53
CA LEU A 259 -5.11 4.25 25.30
C LEU A 259 -3.64 4.64 25.56
N LYS A 260 -2.80 3.67 25.91
CA LYS A 260 -1.35 3.91 26.07
C LYS A 260 -0.68 4.27 24.75
N GLY A 261 -1.11 3.65 23.65
CA GLY A 261 -0.63 3.97 22.31
C GLY A 261 -1.03 5.38 21.89
N GLU A 262 -2.25 5.81 22.22
CA GLU A 262 -2.76 7.16 22.00
C GLU A 262 -1.94 8.21 22.73
N LEU A 263 -1.70 8.03 24.03
CA LEU A 263 -0.85 8.94 24.81
C LEU A 263 0.56 9.08 24.20
N HIS A 264 1.16 7.98 23.74
CA HIS A 264 2.46 8.03 23.07
C HIS A 264 2.40 8.71 21.69
N ARG A 265 1.31 8.55 20.93
CA ARG A 265 1.13 9.24 19.65
C ARG A 265 0.97 10.74 19.86
N ASN A 266 0.15 11.15 20.82
CA ASN A 266 -0.04 12.56 21.18
C ASN A 266 1.29 13.16 21.62
N SER A 267 2.00 12.51 22.54
CA SER A 267 3.34 12.97 22.96
C SER A 267 4.33 13.09 21.80
N ARG A 268 4.33 12.16 20.83
CA ARG A 268 5.19 12.28 19.63
C ARG A 268 4.75 13.41 18.72
N HIS A 269 3.44 13.56 18.52
CA HIS A 269 2.87 14.67 17.75
C HIS A 269 3.31 16.00 18.34
N ASP A 270 3.13 16.20 19.64
CA ASP A 270 3.51 17.43 20.35
C ASP A 270 5.02 17.71 20.24
N ASN A 271 5.84 16.66 20.30
CA ASN A 271 7.29 16.78 20.11
C ASN A 271 7.66 17.20 18.69
N VAL A 272 7.00 16.64 17.67
CA VAL A 272 7.23 17.00 16.27
C VAL A 272 6.74 18.43 16.00
N GLU A 273 5.54 18.77 16.47
CA GLU A 273 4.99 20.12 16.38
C GLU A 273 5.94 21.14 17.03
N LYS A 274 6.41 20.86 18.25
CA LYS A 274 7.41 21.68 18.94
C LYS A 274 8.69 21.83 18.11
N SER A 275 9.20 20.75 17.51
CA SER A 275 10.42 20.78 16.70
C SER A 275 10.25 21.63 15.44
N ILE A 276 9.10 21.50 14.75
CA ILE A 276 8.77 22.31 13.57
C ILE A 276 8.65 23.78 13.96
N ARG A 277 7.96 24.08 15.06
CA ARG A 277 7.80 25.43 15.60
C ARG A 277 9.15 26.07 15.90
N GLU A 278 10.04 25.36 16.59
CA GLU A 278 11.39 25.85 16.89
C GLU A 278 12.21 26.09 15.62
N ALA A 279 12.06 25.24 14.60
CA ALA A 279 12.73 25.43 13.32
C ALA A 279 12.22 26.68 12.58
N LEU A 280 10.91 26.90 12.53
CA LEU A 280 10.30 28.08 11.90
C LEU A 280 10.63 29.38 12.64
N ARG A 281 10.66 29.35 13.98
CA ARG A 281 11.09 30.52 14.77
C ARG A 281 12.54 30.90 14.50
N LYS A 282 13.42 29.91 14.28
CA LYS A 282 14.82 30.17 13.90
C LYS A 282 14.97 30.86 12.55
N THR A 283 13.99 30.75 11.65
CA THR A 283 13.98 31.49 10.38
C THR A 283 13.42 32.91 10.52
N GLY A 284 13.08 33.35 11.73
CA GLY A 284 12.49 34.66 11.99
C GLY A 284 10.98 34.74 11.73
N LEU A 285 10.31 33.61 11.53
CA LEU A 285 8.85 33.57 11.38
C LEU A 285 8.18 33.59 12.76
N GLU A 286 7.12 34.39 12.88
CA GLU A 286 6.20 34.35 14.01
C GLU A 286 5.34 33.10 13.90
N VAL A 287 5.28 32.30 14.98
CA VAL A 287 4.51 31.05 15.01
C VAL A 287 3.66 31.04 16.27
N ASP A 288 2.36 31.19 16.04
CA ASP A 288 1.32 31.10 17.06
C ASP A 288 0.92 29.66 17.31
N ASN A 289 0.56 29.37 18.56
CA ASN A 289 0.02 28.07 18.93
C ASN A 289 -1.48 28.12 18.81
N GLU A 290 -2.06 27.12 18.14
CA GLU A 290 -3.47 26.87 18.25
C GLU A 290 -3.76 26.47 19.70
N VAL A 291 -4.42 27.37 20.44
CA VAL A 291 -4.88 27.07 21.79
C VAL A 291 -5.97 26.01 21.62
N HIS A 292 -5.75 24.81 22.14
CA HIS A 292 -6.80 23.80 22.16
C HIS A 292 -8.02 24.43 22.81
N CYS A 293 -9.12 24.53 22.06
CA CYS A 293 -10.41 24.87 22.63
C CYS A 293 -10.77 23.76 23.61
N SER A 294 -10.39 23.94 24.87
CA SER A 294 -11.12 23.33 25.97
C SER A 294 -12.51 23.90 25.83
N ALA A 295 -13.43 23.13 25.24
CA ALA A 295 -14.83 23.35 25.51
C ALA A 295 -14.93 23.14 27.02
N ASP A 296 -14.78 24.22 27.77
CA ASP A 296 -15.24 24.26 29.14
C ASP A 296 -16.68 23.84 29.00
N ILE A 297 -16.95 22.59 29.36
CA ILE A 297 -18.27 22.14 29.71
C ILE A 297 -18.55 22.92 30.99
N VAL A 298 -18.83 24.22 30.83
CA VAL A 298 -19.69 24.92 31.74
C VAL A 298 -20.89 24.01 31.75
N ALA A 299 -21.01 23.23 32.82
CA ALA A 299 -22.22 22.52 33.12
C ALA A 299 -23.28 23.63 33.07
N ILE A 300 -23.94 23.75 31.93
CA ILE A 300 -25.20 24.45 31.86
C ILE A 300 -26.06 23.54 32.71
N ASP A 301 -26.07 23.86 33.99
CA ASP A 301 -27.09 23.46 34.93
C ASP A 301 -28.36 23.97 34.26
N LEU A 302 -28.93 23.12 33.38
CA LEU A 302 -30.21 23.34 32.75
C LEU A 302 -31.19 23.27 33.91
N GLY A 303 -31.32 24.45 34.51
CA GLY A 303 -32.00 24.71 35.73
C GLY A 303 -33.33 24.00 35.72
N ARG A 304 -33.54 23.30 36.82
CA ARG A 304 -34.76 22.71 37.34
C ARG A 304 -35.90 23.75 37.56
N ASP A 305 -35.88 24.89 36.87
CA ASP A 305 -36.69 26.07 37.14
C ASP A 305 -37.84 26.31 36.15
N LEU A 306 -38.04 25.44 35.15
CA LEU A 306 -39.12 25.61 34.16
C LEU A 306 -40.50 25.10 34.60
N LEU A 307 -40.75 24.85 35.90
CA LEU A 307 -42.09 24.43 36.40
C LEU A 307 -42.76 25.39 37.39
N SER A 308 -42.22 26.58 37.63
CA SER A 308 -42.94 27.61 38.39
C SER A 308 -43.81 28.46 37.47
N ILE A 309 -44.93 27.90 37.01
CA ILE A 309 -46.02 28.67 36.39
C ILE A 309 -46.69 29.49 37.52
N PRO A 310 -46.63 30.84 37.51
CA PRO A 310 -47.37 31.62 38.49
C PRO A 310 -48.88 31.48 38.24
N PRO A 311 -49.70 31.32 39.30
CA PRO A 311 -51.14 31.24 39.14
C PRO A 311 -51.67 32.59 38.63
N SER A 312 -52.42 32.52 37.54
CA SER A 312 -53.16 33.60 36.92
C SER A 312 -54.05 34.31 37.95
N VAL A 313 -53.70 35.55 38.29
CA VAL A 313 -54.59 36.46 39.01
C VAL A 313 -55.66 36.95 38.04
N SER A 314 -56.85 36.36 38.16
CA SER A 314 -58.06 36.86 37.52
C SER A 314 -58.68 37.95 38.39
N ARG A 315 -58.64 39.16 37.85
CA ARG A 315 -59.47 40.34 38.14
C ARG A 315 -60.93 39.99 38.47
N LEU A 316 -61.51 40.63 39.50
CA LEU A 316 -62.67 41.56 39.42
C LEU A 316 -63.35 41.75 40.79
N THR A 317 -63.79 43.01 40.99
CA THR A 317 -64.65 43.62 42.03
C THR A 317 -64.10 43.72 43.44
#